data_AF-A0A0C9YMA9-F1
#
_entry.id   AF-A0A0C9YMA9-F1
#
_cell.length_a   1.000
_cell.length_b   1.000
_cell.length_c   1.000
_cell.angle_alpha   90.00
_cell.angle_beta   90.00
_cell.angle_gamma   90.00
#
_symmetry.space_group_name_H-M   'P 1'
#
loop_
_entity.id
_entity.type
_entity.pdbx_description
1 polymer ?
#
loop_
_entity_poly.entity_id
_entity_poly.type
_entity_poly.pdbx_seq_one_letter_code
_entity_poly.pdbx_strand_id
1 'polypeptide(L)'
;TISNQRPQAKARAPEDPQATTPSVTLHYTRSQTLKPITPRHSSPVGTNFVINDNPTWEDGVQSAGIAHLRIDNSLSDLQHLIDTLVPYAFGLGIFLSLPRLRAHPESITPPLRTALILCSLHLTGPSDLDQAISVEPLVTRLLHTLTDSYSAENPGRGPQFYMQTLQAEVLLVYHLLLMGRVSIAQSHVNAAMMLAIRLGLHMRSSDVPAAGSFNFLANFLPRLPLHGDTIEEQERADAWWIVFTLVKFAEVIHVGFSDVSSMVNITEPWPDAVKDGSCALNGANRGPVSQFPLAQYFGTVGETPLGLQARASTLLGEAHSVAAAYYRDPSISQSAGFCSRFTTLNNLIQNFFSSLPHPATLPRSPGTGGAYTSQQMLLVVNLVALAQITLHCPFALLHVPSNRVCVETAIRAVQALNGMENQKIMDPICVMSWGVFFFTLQGELGRLRSRPWQGYDSASTDQGPNEVREIDIVNAISSLASFSGSWSGQYSVHLGDNPCNVA
;
A
#
# COMPACT_ATOMS: atom_id res chain seq x y z
N THR A 1 24.89 67.55 10.84
CA THR A 1 24.44 67.81 9.45
C THR A 1 24.39 66.47 8.75
N ILE A 2 23.19 65.89 8.67
CA ILE A 2 22.97 64.50 8.23
C ILE A 2 22.87 64.49 6.70
N SER A 3 23.78 63.74 6.07
CA SER A 3 23.89 63.56 4.62
C SER A 3 22.99 62.42 4.16
N ASN A 4 21.92 62.76 3.43
CA ASN A 4 21.04 61.84 2.73
C ASN A 4 21.72 61.26 1.49
N GLN A 5 21.97 59.95 1.47
CA GLN A 5 22.25 59.21 0.24
C GLN A 5 21.09 58.26 -0.09
N ARG A 6 20.52 58.49 -1.27
CA ARG A 6 19.38 57.78 -1.87
C ARG A 6 19.95 56.77 -2.87
N PRO A 7 19.71 55.46 -2.76
CA PRO A 7 20.11 54.52 -3.81
C PRO A 7 19.07 54.51 -4.93
N GLN A 8 19.49 54.82 -6.16
CA GLN A 8 18.72 54.54 -7.37
C GLN A 8 18.87 53.06 -7.73
N ALA A 9 17.78 52.29 -7.60
CA ALA A 9 17.68 50.94 -8.13
C ALA A 9 17.37 51.02 -9.63
N LYS A 10 18.32 50.57 -10.44
CA LYS A 10 18.25 50.48 -11.90
C LYS A 10 17.51 49.18 -12.26
N ALA A 11 16.28 49.27 -12.72
CA ALA A 11 15.51 48.14 -13.22
C ALA A 11 16.19 47.55 -14.47
N ARG A 12 16.66 46.31 -14.38
CA ARG A 12 17.00 45.47 -15.53
C ARG A 12 15.81 44.55 -15.81
N ALA A 13 15.24 44.68 -17.00
CA ALA A 13 14.33 43.69 -17.55
C ALA A 13 15.13 42.42 -17.93
N PRO A 14 14.64 41.21 -17.60
CA PRO A 14 15.01 40.00 -18.29
C PRO A 14 13.94 39.67 -19.33
N GLU A 15 14.29 39.82 -20.60
CA GLU A 15 13.61 39.14 -21.70
C GLU A 15 14.08 37.68 -21.75
N ASP A 16 13.11 36.84 -22.11
CA ASP A 16 13.19 35.48 -22.65
C ASP A 16 13.06 34.28 -21.69
N PRO A 17 11.92 33.58 -21.76
CA PRO A 17 11.88 32.15 -21.56
C PRO A 17 11.13 31.44 -22.69
N GLN A 18 11.82 31.06 -23.77
CA GLN A 18 11.44 29.90 -24.57
C GLN A 18 11.94 28.62 -23.91
N ALA A 19 11.19 28.16 -22.90
CA ALA A 19 11.21 26.77 -22.46
C ALA A 19 9.76 26.30 -22.38
N THR A 20 9.18 26.06 -23.55
CA THR A 20 7.85 25.49 -23.70
C THR A 20 7.90 24.05 -23.19
N THR A 21 7.49 23.84 -21.94
CA THR A 21 7.14 22.51 -21.45
C THR A 21 6.02 21.96 -22.34
N PRO A 22 6.11 20.69 -22.82
CA PRO A 22 5.05 20.11 -23.64
C PRO A 22 3.78 20.03 -22.81
N SER A 23 2.85 20.97 -23.03
CA SER A 23 1.49 20.85 -22.52
C SER A 23 0.84 19.68 -23.23
N VAL A 24 0.52 18.63 -22.47
CA VAL A 24 -0.31 17.51 -22.93
C VAL A 24 -1.71 18.09 -23.18
N THR A 25 -1.92 18.63 -24.37
CA THR A 25 -3.25 19.02 -24.81
C THR A 25 -3.95 17.74 -25.22
N LEU A 26 -4.85 17.26 -24.37
CA LEU A 26 -5.78 16.18 -24.70
C LEU A 26 -6.73 16.69 -25.80
N HIS A 27 -6.25 16.70 -27.04
CA HIS A 27 -7.09 16.99 -28.19
C HIS A 27 -7.98 15.77 -28.43
N TYR A 28 -9.16 15.77 -27.82
CA TYR A 28 -10.27 14.92 -28.24
C TYR A 28 -10.74 15.36 -29.62
N THR A 29 -10.06 14.91 -30.67
CA THR A 29 -10.58 14.99 -32.04
C THR A 29 -11.50 13.80 -32.29
N ARG A 30 -12.72 13.84 -31.74
CA ARG A 30 -13.85 13.07 -32.28
C ARG A 30 -15.18 13.44 -31.63
N SER A 31 -15.92 14.31 -32.31
CA SER A 31 -17.39 14.24 -32.34
C SER A 31 -17.78 13.04 -33.22
N GLN A 32 -17.48 11.82 -32.78
CA GLN A 32 -18.20 10.66 -33.28
C GLN A 32 -19.38 10.46 -32.35
N THR A 33 -20.56 10.72 -32.87
CA THR A 33 -21.82 10.25 -32.31
C THR A 33 -21.74 8.72 -32.22
N LEU A 34 -21.24 8.21 -31.10
CA LEU A 34 -21.28 6.78 -30.81
C LEU A 34 -22.76 6.39 -30.77
N LYS A 35 -23.14 5.43 -31.60
CA LYS A 35 -24.39 4.69 -31.36
C LYS A 35 -24.32 4.13 -29.94
N PRO A 36 -25.39 4.23 -29.13
CA PRO A 36 -25.39 3.67 -27.79
C PRO A 36 -25.14 2.17 -27.93
N ILE A 37 -23.93 1.74 -27.57
CA ILE A 37 -23.66 0.37 -27.22
C ILE A 37 -24.47 0.17 -25.95
N THR A 38 -25.56 -0.59 -26.06
CA THR A 38 -26.34 -1.00 -24.89
C THR A 38 -25.35 -1.59 -23.89
N PRO A 39 -25.18 -1.02 -22.70
CA PRO A 39 -24.42 -1.69 -21.67
C PRO A 39 -25.15 -3.01 -21.45
N ARG A 40 -24.42 -4.14 -21.54
CA ARG A 40 -24.87 -5.35 -20.86
C ARG A 40 -24.84 -4.98 -19.38
N HIS A 41 -25.98 -4.48 -18.90
CA HIS A 41 -26.31 -4.46 -17.48
C HIS A 41 -26.34 -5.92 -17.03
N SER A 42 -25.20 -6.45 -16.60
CA SER A 42 -25.21 -7.32 -15.45
C SER A 42 -25.70 -6.46 -14.29
N SER A 43 -26.98 -6.61 -13.96
CA SER A 43 -27.57 -5.99 -12.78
C SER A 43 -26.65 -6.23 -11.58
N PRO A 44 -26.37 -5.22 -10.74
CA PRO A 44 -25.85 -5.49 -9.42
C PRO A 44 -26.97 -6.25 -8.70
N VAL A 45 -26.72 -7.51 -8.39
CA VAL A 45 -27.54 -8.24 -7.43
C VAL A 45 -27.45 -7.44 -6.14
N GLY A 46 -28.54 -6.77 -5.79
CA GLY A 46 -28.69 -6.08 -4.54
C GLY A 46 -28.66 -7.10 -3.41
N THR A 47 -27.51 -7.26 -2.78
CA THR A 47 -27.40 -7.95 -1.50
C THR A 47 -27.77 -6.96 -0.40
N ASN A 48 -29.04 -6.99 -0.01
CA ASN A 48 -29.43 -6.59 1.34
C ASN A 48 -28.81 -7.60 2.31
N PHE A 49 -27.60 -7.33 2.79
CA PHE A 49 -27.05 -8.06 3.93
C PHE A 49 -27.70 -7.53 5.21
N VAL A 50 -28.78 -8.19 5.61
CA VAL A 50 -29.06 -8.36 7.04
C VAL A 50 -27.98 -9.31 7.54
N ILE A 51 -27.17 -8.86 8.49
CA ILE A 51 -26.24 -9.72 9.23
C ILE A 51 -27.09 -10.70 10.02
N ASN A 52 -27.31 -11.89 9.45
CA ASN A 52 -27.82 -13.04 10.19
C ASN A 52 -27.30 -14.32 9.51
N ASP A 53 -25.99 -14.54 9.62
CA ASP A 53 -25.38 -15.84 9.37
C ASP A 53 -24.73 -16.31 10.67
N ASN A 54 -25.42 -17.22 11.33
CA ASN A 54 -24.87 -18.08 12.36
C ASN A 54 -24.48 -19.38 11.62
N PRO A 55 -23.19 -19.66 11.37
CA PRO A 55 -22.82 -20.92 10.75
C PRO A 55 -22.86 -22.01 11.82
N THR A 56 -23.99 -22.72 11.89
CA THR A 56 -24.09 -23.97 12.64
C THR A 56 -23.26 -25.03 11.91
N TRP A 57 -21.96 -25.08 12.20
CA TRP A 57 -21.14 -26.25 11.94
C TRP A 57 -21.46 -27.26 13.04
N GLU A 58 -22.39 -28.17 12.77
CA GLU A 58 -22.65 -29.28 13.68
C GLU A 58 -21.48 -30.28 13.66
N ASP A 59 -21.17 -30.74 14.87
CA ASP A 59 -20.13 -31.66 15.29
C ASP A 59 -20.06 -32.97 14.50
N GLY A 60 -18.86 -33.54 14.44
CA GLY A 60 -18.75 -35.01 14.44
C GLY A 60 -17.75 -35.65 13.48
N VAL A 61 -16.50 -35.17 13.40
CA VAL A 61 -15.39 -36.04 12.99
C VAL A 61 -14.21 -35.81 13.93
N GLN A 62 -14.06 -36.71 14.91
CA GLN A 62 -12.82 -36.83 15.68
C GLN A 62 -11.73 -37.33 14.74
N SER A 63 -10.99 -36.38 14.14
CA SER A 63 -9.79 -36.68 13.36
C SER A 63 -8.66 -37.04 14.33
N ALA A 64 -8.37 -38.34 14.40
CA ALA A 64 -7.22 -38.87 15.11
C ALA A 64 -5.96 -38.61 14.26
N GLY A 65 -4.97 -37.93 14.84
CA GLY A 65 -3.59 -37.99 14.36
C GLY A 65 -3.04 -36.79 13.59
N ILE A 66 -3.41 -35.55 13.96
CA ILE A 66 -2.47 -34.44 13.75
C ILE A 66 -1.50 -34.50 14.92
N ALA A 67 -0.24 -34.89 14.66
CA ALA A 67 0.85 -34.62 15.58
C ALA A 67 0.91 -33.09 15.74
N HIS A 68 0.14 -32.58 16.69
CA HIS A 68 0.11 -31.19 17.05
C HIS A 68 1.57 -30.81 17.26
N LEU A 69 2.04 -29.84 16.49
CA LEU A 69 2.86 -28.82 17.11
C LEU A 69 2.06 -28.31 18.31
N ARG A 70 2.21 -29.03 19.42
CA ARG A 70 2.42 -28.43 20.73
C ARG A 70 3.64 -27.55 20.50
N ILE A 71 3.43 -26.41 19.86
CA ILE A 71 4.00 -25.18 20.37
C ILE A 71 3.39 -25.14 21.75
N ASP A 72 4.03 -25.84 22.67
CA ASP A 72 3.76 -25.68 24.07
C ASP A 72 3.87 -24.17 24.26
N ASN A 73 2.99 -23.57 25.05
CA ASN A 73 3.04 -22.14 25.33
C ASN A 73 4.29 -21.78 26.16
N SER A 74 5.41 -22.48 25.93
CA SER A 74 6.70 -22.25 26.50
C SER A 74 7.20 -20.89 26.02
N LEU A 75 7.74 -20.13 26.97
CA LEU A 75 8.29 -18.81 26.72
C LEU A 75 9.50 -18.89 25.78
N SER A 76 10.23 -20.01 25.80
CA SER A 76 11.39 -20.27 24.93
C SER A 76 11.00 -20.35 23.45
N ASP A 77 9.87 -20.99 23.13
CA ASP A 77 9.40 -21.09 21.76
C ASP A 77 9.00 -19.70 21.23
N LEU A 78 8.29 -18.91 22.04
CA LEU A 78 7.91 -17.55 21.68
C LEU A 78 9.11 -16.64 21.43
N GLN A 79 10.16 -16.75 22.25
CA GLN A 79 11.41 -16.02 22.07
C GLN A 79 12.07 -16.39 20.73
N HIS A 80 12.15 -17.67 20.42
CA HIS A 80 12.68 -18.16 19.15
C HIS A 80 11.87 -17.67 17.93
N LEU A 81 10.54 -17.62 18.05
CA LEU A 81 9.67 -17.08 17.01
C LEU A 81 9.94 -15.59 16.79
N ILE A 82 10.05 -14.80 17.85
CA ILE A 82 10.39 -13.36 17.74
C ILE A 82 11.76 -13.19 17.09
N ASP A 83 12.75 -14.00 17.48
CA ASP A 83 14.10 -13.97 16.90
C ASP A 83 14.10 -14.31 15.40
N THR A 84 13.24 -15.24 14.98
CA THR A 84 13.02 -15.59 13.56
C THR A 84 12.39 -14.44 12.78
N LEU A 85 11.48 -13.68 13.40
CA LEU A 85 10.75 -12.59 12.74
C LEU A 85 11.56 -11.30 12.60
N VAL A 86 12.57 -11.06 13.44
CA VAL A 86 13.32 -9.79 13.48
C VAL A 86 13.87 -9.33 12.14
N PRO A 87 14.51 -10.18 11.31
CA PRO A 87 15.05 -9.74 10.02
C PRO A 87 13.96 -9.28 9.04
N TYR A 88 12.71 -9.63 9.31
CA TYR A 88 11.56 -9.44 8.42
C TYR A 88 10.49 -8.54 9.01
N ALA A 89 10.71 -8.01 10.23
CA ALA A 89 9.71 -7.30 11.00
C ALA A 89 9.05 -6.18 10.20
N PHE A 90 9.86 -5.35 9.53
CA PHE A 90 9.34 -4.26 8.70
C PHE A 90 8.50 -4.75 7.52
N GLY A 91 8.99 -5.75 6.76
CA GLY A 91 8.28 -6.29 5.60
C GLY A 91 7.02 -7.07 5.95
N LEU A 92 6.83 -7.40 7.23
CA LEU A 92 5.62 -7.99 7.77
C LEU A 92 4.69 -6.95 8.42
N GLY A 93 5.04 -5.66 8.38
CA GLY A 93 4.24 -4.62 9.03
C GLY A 93 4.28 -4.68 10.56
N ILE A 94 5.34 -5.25 11.16
CA ILE A 94 5.53 -5.23 12.61
C ILE A 94 6.02 -3.84 13.03
N PHE A 95 5.13 -3.06 13.64
CA PHE A 95 5.40 -1.74 14.21
C PHE A 95 5.74 -1.79 15.70
N LEU A 96 5.43 -2.88 16.39
CA LEU A 96 5.77 -3.04 17.81
C LEU A 96 7.26 -3.34 18.00
N SER A 97 7.82 -2.79 19.08
CA SER A 97 9.20 -3.02 19.50
C SER A 97 9.39 -4.48 19.89
N LEU A 98 10.00 -5.25 19.00
CA LEU A 98 10.36 -6.64 19.27
C LEU A 98 11.22 -6.81 20.54
N PRO A 99 12.20 -5.93 20.85
CA PRO A 99 12.88 -5.96 22.14
C PRO A 99 11.94 -5.90 23.37
N ARG A 100 10.86 -5.10 23.31
CA ARG A 100 9.88 -5.04 24.41
C ARG A 100 9.05 -6.31 24.53
N LEU A 101 8.62 -6.86 23.41
CA LEU A 101 7.88 -8.12 23.37
C LEU A 101 8.71 -9.27 23.93
N ARG A 102 10.02 -9.29 23.65
CA ARG A 102 10.97 -10.26 24.23
C ARG A 102 11.20 -10.07 25.72
N ALA A 103 11.24 -8.83 26.19
CA ALA A 103 11.47 -8.53 27.60
C ALA A 103 10.26 -8.93 28.48
N HIS A 104 9.05 -8.90 27.92
CA HIS A 104 7.80 -9.18 28.63
C HIS A 104 6.90 -10.14 27.84
N PRO A 105 7.34 -11.38 27.56
CA PRO A 105 6.60 -12.34 26.73
C PRO A 105 5.24 -12.73 27.33
N GLU A 106 5.09 -12.65 28.65
CA GLU A 106 3.83 -12.85 29.37
C GLU A 106 2.80 -11.75 29.11
N SER A 107 3.25 -10.56 28.69
CA SER A 107 2.38 -9.43 28.33
C SER A 107 1.82 -9.54 26.91
N ILE A 108 2.27 -10.52 26.11
CA ILE A 108 1.80 -10.72 24.74
C ILE A 108 0.38 -11.28 24.76
N THR A 109 -0.55 -10.53 24.19
CA THR A 109 -1.97 -10.87 24.12
C THR A 109 -2.19 -12.13 23.27
N PRO A 110 -3.23 -12.92 23.59
CA PRO A 110 -3.57 -14.11 22.79
C PRO A 110 -3.69 -13.89 21.27
N PRO A 111 -4.35 -12.82 20.75
CA PRO A 111 -4.41 -12.60 19.30
C PRO A 111 -3.03 -12.33 18.72
N LEU A 112 -2.21 -11.47 19.34
CA LEU A 112 -0.86 -11.19 18.83
C LEU A 112 0.02 -12.44 18.84
N ARG A 113 -0.03 -13.23 19.91
CA ARG A 113 0.72 -14.50 19.99
C ARG A 113 0.35 -15.44 18.84
N THR A 114 -0.94 -15.61 18.57
CA THR A 114 -1.42 -16.47 17.47
C THR A 114 -0.97 -15.93 16.11
N ALA A 115 -1.02 -14.61 15.91
CA ALA A 115 -0.53 -13.96 14.69
C ALA A 115 0.99 -14.13 14.49
N LEU A 116 1.80 -13.98 15.55
CA LEU A 116 3.26 -14.18 15.48
C LEU A 116 3.62 -15.63 15.12
N ILE A 117 2.90 -16.61 15.69
CA ILE A 117 3.05 -18.03 15.34
C ILE A 117 2.73 -18.23 13.85
N LEU A 118 1.60 -17.70 13.40
CA LEU A 118 1.14 -17.79 12.02
C LEU A 118 2.18 -17.24 11.02
N CYS A 119 2.69 -16.04 11.30
CA CYS A 119 3.74 -15.43 10.48
C CYS A 119 5.03 -16.24 10.51
N SER A 120 5.44 -16.74 11.68
CA SER A 120 6.68 -17.53 11.79
C SER A 120 6.59 -18.84 11.02
N LEU A 121 5.44 -19.53 11.06
CA LEU A 121 5.20 -20.74 10.27
C LEU A 121 5.31 -20.47 8.77
N HIS A 122 4.84 -19.30 8.32
CA HIS A 122 5.04 -18.88 6.94
C HIS A 122 6.53 -18.71 6.62
N LEU A 123 7.32 -18.12 7.52
CA LEU A 123 8.74 -17.90 7.30
C LEU A 123 9.57 -19.18 7.29
N THR A 124 9.25 -20.11 8.20
CA THR A 124 10.02 -21.35 8.35
C THR A 124 9.70 -22.32 7.22
N GLY A 125 8.43 -22.35 6.77
CA GLY A 125 7.93 -23.26 5.75
C GLY A 125 8.07 -24.74 6.14
N PRO A 126 7.08 -25.60 5.88
CA PRO A 126 7.31 -27.03 6.00
C PRO A 126 8.34 -27.43 4.93
N SER A 127 9.55 -27.82 5.36
CA SER A 127 10.56 -28.35 4.44
C SER A 127 10.14 -29.73 3.88
N ASP A 128 9.24 -30.42 4.58
CA ASP A 128 8.63 -31.69 4.18
C ASP A 128 7.14 -31.52 3.91
N LEU A 129 6.68 -31.95 2.73
CA LEU A 129 5.26 -31.98 2.34
C LEU A 129 4.38 -32.76 3.34
N ASP A 130 4.95 -33.76 4.01
CA ASP A 130 4.26 -34.64 4.96
C ASP A 130 3.95 -33.96 6.31
N GLN A 131 4.54 -32.78 6.58
CA GLN A 131 4.26 -31.95 7.77
C GLN A 131 3.54 -30.65 7.39
N ALA A 132 2.70 -30.65 6.36
CA ALA A 132 1.83 -29.52 6.06
C ALA A 132 0.86 -29.28 7.24
N ILE A 133 1.31 -28.49 8.21
CA ILE A 133 0.48 -28.01 9.32
C ILE A 133 -0.66 -27.26 8.66
N SER A 134 -1.89 -27.71 8.92
CA SER A 134 -3.06 -26.94 8.51
C SER A 134 -2.99 -25.57 9.19
N VAL A 135 -2.89 -24.52 8.38
CA VAL A 135 -2.81 -23.13 8.84
C VAL A 135 -4.20 -22.60 9.25
N GLU A 136 -5.26 -23.19 8.69
CA GLU A 136 -6.65 -22.77 8.93
C GLU A 136 -7.06 -22.74 10.42
N PRO A 137 -6.75 -23.75 11.26
CA PRO A 137 -7.09 -23.71 12.68
C PRO A 137 -6.48 -22.51 13.42
N LEU A 138 -5.29 -22.05 13.00
CA LEU A 138 -4.65 -20.87 13.58
C LEU A 138 -5.33 -19.59 13.11
N VAL A 139 -5.73 -19.52 11.84
CA VAL A 139 -6.51 -18.40 11.29
C VAL A 139 -7.86 -18.30 12.00
N THR A 140 -8.60 -19.41 12.13
CA THR A 140 -9.88 -19.45 12.87
C THR A 140 -9.70 -19.03 14.32
N ARG A 141 -8.65 -19.52 14.99
CA ARG A 141 -8.33 -19.11 16.37
C ARG A 141 -8.03 -17.62 16.46
N LEU A 142 -7.24 -17.08 15.54
CA LEU A 142 -6.91 -15.66 15.52
C LEU A 142 -8.18 -14.80 15.37
N LEU A 143 -9.04 -15.14 14.41
CA LEU A 143 -10.33 -14.48 14.20
C LEU A 143 -11.22 -14.49 15.46
N HIS A 144 -11.31 -15.65 16.13
CA HIS A 144 -12.06 -15.76 17.39
C HIS A 144 -11.47 -14.85 18.48
N THR A 145 -10.15 -14.92 18.70
CA THR A 145 -9.50 -14.11 19.74
C THR A 145 -9.53 -12.60 19.48
N LEU A 146 -9.56 -12.19 18.21
CA LEU A 146 -9.78 -10.79 17.83
C LEU A 146 -11.21 -10.35 18.15
N THR A 147 -12.19 -11.19 17.81
CA THR A 147 -13.60 -10.94 18.16
C THR A 147 -13.79 -10.78 19.67
N ASP A 148 -13.22 -11.68 20.47
CA ASP A 148 -13.22 -11.59 21.94
C ASP A 148 -12.54 -10.31 22.45
N SER A 149 -11.49 -9.86 21.75
CA SER A 149 -10.75 -8.65 22.08
C SER A 149 -11.57 -7.37 21.86
N TYR A 150 -12.48 -7.39 20.89
CA TYR A 150 -13.42 -6.30 20.63
C TYR A 150 -14.62 -6.30 21.56
N SER A 151 -15.17 -7.48 21.89
CA SER A 151 -16.35 -7.60 22.76
C SER A 151 -16.04 -7.32 24.24
N ALA A 152 -14.80 -7.54 24.67
CA ALA A 152 -14.38 -7.26 26.01
C ALA A 152 -14.16 -5.75 26.21
N GLU A 153 -15.25 -4.99 26.36
CA GLU A 153 -15.24 -3.61 26.89
C GLU A 153 -14.74 -3.65 28.34
N ASN A 154 -13.44 -3.80 28.52
CA ASN A 154 -12.78 -3.80 29.81
C ASN A 154 -11.97 -2.51 29.94
N PRO A 155 -12.47 -1.48 30.66
CA PRO A 155 -11.74 -0.23 30.88
C PRO A 155 -10.41 -0.44 31.64
N GLY A 156 -10.17 -1.64 32.18
CA GLY A 156 -8.88 -2.03 32.77
C GLY A 156 -7.81 -2.50 31.77
N ARG A 157 -8.13 -2.64 30.48
CA ARG A 157 -7.12 -3.00 29.47
C ARG A 157 -6.30 -1.77 29.09
N GLY A 158 -5.00 -1.81 29.38
CA GLY A 158 -4.09 -0.69 29.12
C GLY A 158 -3.80 -0.44 27.62
N PRO A 159 -3.13 0.67 27.27
CA PRO A 159 -2.78 1.05 25.89
C PRO A 159 -2.11 -0.06 25.08
N GLN A 160 -1.22 -0.79 25.74
CA GLN A 160 -0.46 -1.89 25.16
C GLN A 160 -1.36 -3.00 24.62
N PHE A 161 -2.49 -3.29 25.29
CA PHE A 161 -3.44 -4.31 24.83
C PHE A 161 -3.97 -3.97 23.43
N TYR A 162 -4.44 -2.72 23.24
CA TYR A 162 -5.02 -2.29 21.98
C TYR A 162 -3.99 -2.18 20.85
N MET A 163 -2.77 -1.73 21.17
CA MET A 163 -1.67 -1.70 20.19
C MET A 163 -1.29 -3.12 19.72
N GLN A 164 -1.29 -4.10 20.64
CA GLN A 164 -1.06 -5.51 20.28
C GLN A 164 -2.22 -6.11 19.47
N THR A 165 -3.47 -5.76 19.79
CA THR A 165 -4.64 -6.16 18.98
C THR A 165 -4.56 -5.58 17.57
N LEU A 166 -4.18 -4.30 17.43
CA LEU A 166 -3.97 -3.68 16.13
C LEU A 166 -2.85 -4.35 15.33
N GLN A 167 -1.74 -4.71 16.00
CA GLN A 167 -0.65 -5.45 15.36
C GLN A 167 -1.12 -6.82 14.86
N ALA A 168 -1.95 -7.51 15.65
CA ALA A 168 -2.50 -8.81 15.28
C ALA A 168 -3.43 -8.72 14.06
N GLU A 169 -4.26 -7.67 13.96
CA GLU A 169 -5.07 -7.38 12.77
C GLU A 169 -4.21 -7.16 11.52
N VAL A 170 -3.15 -6.33 11.62
CA VAL A 170 -2.23 -6.08 10.49
C VAL A 170 -1.61 -7.38 9.99
N LEU A 171 -1.12 -8.23 10.89
CA LEU A 171 -0.53 -9.53 10.55
C LEU A 171 -1.56 -10.50 9.94
N LEU A 172 -2.80 -10.49 10.44
CA LEU A 172 -3.88 -11.27 9.86
C LEU A 172 -4.21 -10.81 8.43
N VAL A 173 -4.32 -9.50 8.20
CA VAL A 173 -4.53 -8.92 6.85
C VAL A 173 -3.45 -9.41 5.90
N TYR A 174 -2.18 -9.26 6.31
CA TYR A 174 -1.03 -9.69 5.52
C TYR A 174 -1.15 -11.17 5.16
N HIS A 175 -1.45 -12.02 6.13
CA HIS A 175 -1.62 -13.46 5.90
C HIS A 175 -2.80 -13.77 4.95
N LEU A 176 -3.95 -13.11 5.12
CA LEU A 176 -5.11 -13.29 4.25
C LEU A 176 -4.83 -12.85 2.80
N LEU A 177 -4.05 -11.77 2.60
CA LEU A 177 -3.61 -11.33 1.28
C LEU A 177 -2.72 -12.38 0.60
N LEU A 178 -1.78 -12.98 1.33
CA LEU A 178 -0.92 -14.04 0.79
C LEU A 178 -1.71 -15.29 0.38
N MET A 179 -2.81 -15.59 1.07
CA MET A 179 -3.74 -16.66 0.70
C MET A 179 -4.72 -16.27 -0.41
N GLY A 180 -4.64 -15.06 -0.96
CA GLY A 180 -5.58 -14.57 -1.98
C GLY A 180 -6.99 -14.29 -1.45
N ARG A 181 -7.20 -14.25 -0.13
CA ARG A 181 -8.50 -13.98 0.52
C ARG A 181 -8.77 -12.48 0.62
N VAL A 182 -8.73 -11.79 -0.52
CA VAL A 182 -8.74 -10.31 -0.60
C VAL A 182 -9.99 -9.70 0.05
N SER A 183 -11.17 -10.27 -0.15
CA SER A 183 -12.42 -9.75 0.42
C SER A 183 -12.45 -9.82 1.96
N ILE A 184 -11.94 -10.91 2.53
CA ILE A 184 -11.83 -11.06 3.99
C ILE A 184 -10.75 -10.11 4.52
N ALA A 185 -9.58 -10.06 3.85
CA ALA A 185 -8.51 -9.13 4.19
C ALA A 185 -9.02 -7.68 4.21
N GLN A 186 -9.85 -7.28 3.25
CA GLN A 186 -10.46 -5.94 3.19
C GLN A 186 -11.28 -5.63 4.45
N SER A 187 -12.10 -6.57 4.93
CA SER A 187 -12.88 -6.39 6.15
C SER A 187 -11.97 -6.10 7.36
N HIS A 188 -10.86 -6.84 7.46
CA HIS A 188 -9.87 -6.66 8.52
C HIS A 188 -9.03 -5.38 8.37
N VAL A 189 -8.72 -4.93 7.14
CA VAL A 189 -8.12 -3.61 6.90
C VAL A 189 -9.02 -2.50 7.44
N ASN A 190 -10.34 -2.61 7.23
CA ASN A 190 -11.30 -1.63 7.75
C ASN A 190 -11.36 -1.68 9.28
N ALA A 191 -11.37 -2.88 9.87
CA ALA A 191 -11.34 -3.04 11.32
C ALA A 191 -10.07 -2.41 11.92
N ALA A 192 -8.89 -2.66 11.32
CA ALA A 192 -7.62 -2.07 11.71
C ALA A 192 -7.64 -0.53 11.60
N MET A 193 -8.17 0.01 10.49
CA MET A 193 -8.30 1.45 10.30
C MET A 193 -9.23 2.09 11.35
N MET A 194 -10.40 1.49 11.58
CA MET A 194 -11.33 1.98 12.60
C MET A 194 -10.73 1.91 13.99
N LEU A 195 -9.99 0.84 14.32
CA LEU A 195 -9.26 0.74 15.58
C LEU A 195 -8.20 1.84 15.68
N ALA A 196 -7.37 2.06 14.67
CA ALA A 196 -6.35 3.10 14.65
C ALA A 196 -6.94 4.52 14.79
N ILE A 197 -8.05 4.81 14.11
CA ILE A 197 -8.78 6.09 14.26
C ILE A 197 -9.29 6.25 15.69
N ARG A 198 -9.93 5.22 16.25
CA ARG A 198 -10.50 5.24 17.62
C ARG A 198 -9.42 5.41 18.69
N LEU A 199 -8.25 4.79 18.50
CA LEU A 199 -7.08 4.98 19.37
C LEU A 199 -6.45 6.38 19.23
N GLY A 200 -6.85 7.14 18.21
CA GLY A 200 -6.38 8.50 17.96
C GLY A 200 -5.00 8.56 17.29
N LEU A 201 -4.55 7.47 16.64
CA LEU A 201 -3.21 7.37 16.06
C LEU A 201 -2.98 8.28 14.84
N HIS A 202 -4.06 8.77 14.23
CA HIS A 202 -4.03 9.71 13.10
C HIS A 202 -3.77 11.16 13.54
N MET A 203 -3.85 11.43 14.84
CA MET A 203 -3.66 12.76 15.41
C MET A 203 -2.35 12.81 16.19
N ARG A 204 -1.61 13.89 16.00
CA ARG A 204 -0.46 14.21 16.83
C ARG A 204 -0.89 14.30 18.30
N SER A 205 -0.07 13.76 19.21
CA SER A 205 -0.34 13.75 20.66
C SER A 205 -0.59 15.15 21.25
N SER A 206 -0.05 16.21 20.63
CA SER A 206 -0.23 17.62 21.06
C SER A 206 -1.56 18.25 20.61
N ASP A 207 -2.23 17.68 19.62
CA ASP A 207 -3.35 18.34 18.92
C ASP A 207 -4.71 17.90 19.46
N VAL A 208 -4.74 17.37 20.70
CA VAL A 208 -5.97 16.91 21.37
C VAL A 208 -6.93 18.09 21.50
N PRO A 209 -8.07 18.10 20.80
CA PRO A 209 -9.07 19.15 20.98
C PRO A 209 -9.56 19.12 22.43
N ALA A 210 -9.74 20.29 23.04
CA ALA A 210 -10.36 20.38 24.37
C ALA A 210 -11.68 19.58 24.36
N ALA A 211 -11.88 18.73 25.37
CA ALA A 211 -13.01 17.81 25.47
C ALA A 211 -14.34 18.56 25.26
N GLY A 212 -14.99 18.39 24.09
CA GLY A 212 -16.26 19.07 23.83
C GLY A 212 -16.84 18.97 22.42
N SER A 213 -16.04 18.78 21.36
CA SER A 213 -16.54 19.02 19.99
C SER A 213 -16.92 17.79 19.15
N PHE A 214 -16.43 16.57 19.45
CA PHE A 214 -16.64 15.38 18.58
C PHE A 214 -16.84 14.06 19.36
N ASN A 215 -17.47 14.12 20.54
CA ASN A 215 -17.57 12.96 21.44
C ASN A 215 -18.45 11.80 20.95
N PHE A 216 -19.24 11.92 19.88
CA PHE A 216 -20.18 10.85 19.51
C PHE A 216 -19.47 9.55 19.08
N LEU A 217 -18.35 9.64 18.34
CA LEU A 217 -17.55 8.47 17.97
C LEU A 217 -16.48 8.11 19.02
N ALA A 218 -16.02 9.10 19.80
CA ALA A 218 -15.00 8.90 20.83
C ALA A 218 -15.52 8.21 22.11
N ASN A 219 -16.84 8.09 22.28
CA ASN A 219 -17.44 7.50 23.48
C ASN A 219 -17.33 5.97 23.57
N PHE A 220 -16.95 5.26 22.50
CA PHE A 220 -17.01 3.79 22.45
C PHE A 220 -15.67 3.08 22.62
N LEU A 221 -14.53 3.76 22.50
CA LEU A 221 -13.22 3.20 22.81
C LEU A 221 -12.30 4.27 23.42
N PRO A 222 -11.48 3.94 24.43
CA PRO A 222 -10.60 4.90 25.06
C PRO A 222 -9.52 5.33 24.05
N ARG A 223 -9.49 6.63 23.74
CA ARG A 223 -8.32 7.26 23.12
C ARG A 223 -7.10 6.91 23.96
N LEU A 224 -5.97 6.59 23.30
CA LEU A 224 -4.76 6.27 24.05
C LEU A 224 -4.33 7.49 24.90
N PRO A 225 -3.88 7.26 26.15
CA PRO A 225 -3.29 8.31 26.97
C PRO A 225 -2.00 8.82 26.31
N LEU A 226 -1.43 9.90 26.84
CA LEU A 226 -0.10 10.36 26.42
C LEU A 226 0.90 9.19 26.49
N HIS A 227 1.81 9.11 25.51
CA HIS A 227 2.82 8.05 25.48
C HIS A 227 3.71 8.13 26.73
N GLY A 228 4.09 6.98 27.28
CA GLY A 228 4.97 6.89 28.44
C GLY A 228 6.43 7.16 28.10
N ASP A 229 6.83 6.90 26.86
CA ASP A 229 8.20 7.07 26.38
C ASP A 229 8.27 7.24 24.84
N THR A 230 9.46 7.55 24.34
CA THR A 230 9.73 7.83 22.92
C THR A 230 9.58 6.60 22.02
N ILE A 231 9.74 5.39 22.57
CA ILE A 231 9.57 4.16 21.78
C ILE A 231 8.07 3.92 21.58
N GLU A 232 7.24 4.14 22.60
CA GLU A 232 5.78 4.02 22.46
C GLU A 232 5.23 5.07 21.49
N GLU A 233 5.78 6.29 21.50
CA GLU A 233 5.46 7.31 20.50
C GLU A 233 5.77 6.81 19.07
N GLN A 234 6.96 6.24 18.86
CA GLN A 234 7.35 5.67 17.56
C GLN A 234 6.45 4.50 17.16
N GLU A 235 6.15 3.57 18.08
CA GLU A 235 5.26 2.42 17.83
C GLU A 235 3.87 2.87 17.35
N ARG A 236 3.35 3.97 17.92
CA ARG A 236 2.06 4.56 17.54
C ARG A 236 2.10 5.23 16.16
N ALA A 237 3.14 6.00 15.88
CA ALA A 237 3.35 6.62 14.57
C ALA A 237 3.50 5.56 13.47
N ASP A 238 4.32 4.53 13.73
CA ASP A 238 4.55 3.43 12.80
C ASP A 238 3.27 2.64 12.53
N ALA A 239 2.49 2.35 13.58
CA ALA A 239 1.20 1.69 13.47
C ALA A 239 0.25 2.44 12.54
N TRP A 240 0.14 3.77 12.70
CA TRP A 240 -0.71 4.59 11.85
C TRP A 240 -0.29 4.48 10.38
N TRP A 241 0.98 4.67 10.07
CA TRP A 241 1.46 4.69 8.69
C TRP A 241 1.40 3.32 8.00
N ILE A 242 1.60 2.23 8.74
CA ILE A 242 1.42 0.86 8.23
C ILE A 242 -0.06 0.59 7.92
N VAL A 243 -0.98 0.93 8.83
CA VAL A 243 -2.43 0.77 8.62
C VAL A 243 -2.91 1.67 7.47
N PHE A 244 -2.44 2.91 7.40
CA PHE A 244 -2.75 3.82 6.29
C PHE A 244 -2.28 3.24 4.96
N THR A 245 -1.06 2.69 4.89
CA THR A 245 -0.54 2.02 3.69
C THR A 245 -1.45 0.87 3.26
N LEU A 246 -1.85 0.02 4.21
CA LEU A 246 -2.77 -1.08 3.96
C LEU A 246 -4.11 -0.62 3.39
N VAL A 247 -4.71 0.42 3.96
CA VAL A 247 -5.98 0.99 3.47
C VAL A 247 -5.82 1.51 2.04
N LYS A 248 -4.78 2.28 1.75
CA LYS A 248 -4.53 2.84 0.41
C LYS A 248 -4.25 1.77 -0.63
N PHE A 249 -3.58 0.71 -0.24
CA PHE A 249 -3.39 -0.44 -1.10
C PHE A 249 -4.71 -1.19 -1.36
N ALA A 250 -5.47 -1.46 -0.30
CA ALA A 250 -6.74 -2.18 -0.35
C ALA A 250 -7.79 -1.47 -1.22
N GLU A 251 -7.86 -0.13 -1.15
CA GLU A 251 -8.68 0.74 -2.01
C GLU A 251 -8.44 0.49 -3.52
N VAL A 252 -7.22 0.12 -3.92
CA VAL A 252 -6.87 -0.11 -5.33
C VAL A 252 -7.14 -1.53 -5.79
N ILE A 253 -6.91 -2.53 -4.93
CA ILE A 253 -7.09 -3.93 -5.31
C ILE A 253 -8.54 -4.42 -5.18
N HIS A 254 -9.40 -3.71 -4.46
CA HIS A 254 -10.80 -4.08 -4.26
C HIS A 254 -11.76 -2.96 -4.68
N VAL A 255 -12.56 -3.22 -5.71
CA VAL A 255 -13.55 -2.27 -6.25
C VAL A 255 -14.77 -2.18 -5.31
N GLY A 256 -15.29 -0.97 -5.10
CA GLY A 256 -16.55 -0.74 -4.36
C GLY A 256 -16.41 -0.19 -2.95
N PHE A 257 -15.22 0.31 -2.59
CA PHE A 257 -14.95 0.78 -1.24
C PHE A 257 -15.49 2.20 -0.96
N SER A 258 -15.93 2.42 0.28
CA SER A 258 -16.33 3.72 0.81
C SER A 258 -15.10 4.49 1.26
N ASP A 259 -14.96 5.74 0.82
CA ASP A 259 -13.81 6.61 1.09
C ASP A 259 -13.79 7.12 2.55
N VAL A 260 -13.65 6.18 3.51
CA VAL A 260 -13.57 6.48 4.95
C VAL A 260 -12.28 7.24 5.25
N SER A 261 -11.21 6.97 4.48
CA SER A 261 -9.90 7.57 4.69
C SER A 261 -9.87 9.07 4.36
N SER A 262 -10.65 9.57 3.38
CA SER A 262 -10.71 11.00 3.08
C SER A 262 -11.45 11.84 4.13
N MET A 263 -12.26 11.21 4.99
CA MET A 263 -12.99 11.90 6.05
C MET A 263 -12.16 12.16 7.31
N VAL A 264 -10.99 11.52 7.43
CA VAL A 264 -10.14 11.60 8.62
C VAL A 264 -9.10 12.70 8.45
N ASN A 265 -9.06 13.66 9.38
CA ASN A 265 -8.01 14.68 9.40
C ASN A 265 -6.70 14.09 9.93
N ILE A 266 -5.75 13.82 9.03
CA ILE A 266 -4.45 13.23 9.37
C ILE A 266 -3.51 14.36 9.81
N THR A 267 -3.20 14.42 11.11
CA THR A 267 -2.20 15.36 11.66
C THR A 267 -0.91 14.67 12.11
N GLU A 268 -0.88 13.33 12.08
CA GLU A 268 0.31 12.55 12.39
C GLU A 268 1.48 12.92 11.46
N PRO A 269 2.65 13.32 12.00
CA PRO A 269 3.80 13.71 11.18
C PRO A 269 4.34 12.54 10.34
N TRP A 270 5.06 12.86 9.28
CA TRP A 270 5.83 11.86 8.54
C TRP A 270 6.81 11.14 9.49
N PRO A 271 7.05 9.82 9.32
CA PRO A 271 7.99 9.05 10.14
C PRO A 271 9.39 9.67 10.27
N ASP A 272 9.80 10.46 9.26
CA ASP A 272 11.15 11.05 9.18
C ASP A 272 11.28 12.35 10.01
N ALA A 273 10.16 13.04 10.25
CA ALA A 273 10.14 14.38 10.83
C ALA A 273 10.60 14.42 12.30
N VAL A 274 10.62 13.27 12.99
CA VAL A 274 11.00 13.17 14.40
C VAL A 274 12.50 13.36 14.60
N LYS A 275 13.33 13.00 13.61
CA LYS A 275 14.79 12.99 13.78
C LYS A 275 15.45 14.37 13.74
N ASP A 276 14.88 15.29 12.96
CA ASP A 276 15.58 16.55 12.67
C ASP A 276 15.26 17.67 13.65
N GLY A 277 14.29 17.51 14.57
CA GLY A 277 13.87 18.54 15.53
C GLY A 277 13.38 19.86 14.88
N SER A 278 13.43 19.95 13.54
CA SER A 278 13.20 21.16 12.75
C SER A 278 11.74 21.32 12.33
N CYS A 279 10.83 20.45 12.77
CA CYS A 279 9.39 20.59 12.54
C CYS A 279 8.74 21.67 13.44
N ALA A 280 9.45 22.75 13.72
CA ALA A 280 8.90 23.91 14.40
C ALA A 280 8.30 24.88 13.38
N LEU A 281 6.96 24.93 13.37
CA LEU A 281 6.14 26.14 13.20
C LEU A 281 6.42 27.03 11.98
N ASN A 282 5.83 26.69 10.85
CA ASN A 282 5.08 27.73 10.11
C ASN A 282 3.61 27.37 10.31
N GLY A 283 2.88 28.20 11.07
CA GLY A 283 1.56 27.92 11.68
C GLY A 283 0.39 27.74 10.71
N ALA A 284 0.58 27.02 9.62
CA ALA A 284 -0.48 26.58 8.73
C ALA A 284 -1.07 25.28 9.27
N ASN A 285 -2.34 25.36 9.69
CA ASN A 285 -3.18 24.30 10.24
C ASN A 285 -3.48 23.12 9.28
N ARG A 286 -2.61 22.86 8.28
CA ARG A 286 -2.83 21.82 7.26
C ARG A 286 -2.02 20.56 7.58
N GLY A 287 -2.68 19.41 7.59
CA GLY A 287 -2.04 18.11 7.85
C GLY A 287 -0.99 17.73 6.78
N PRO A 288 0.03 16.94 7.13
CA PRO A 288 1.17 16.60 6.27
C PRO A 288 0.76 16.00 4.93
N VAL A 289 -0.26 15.14 4.92
CA VAL A 289 -0.81 14.52 3.70
C VAL A 289 -1.36 15.56 2.73
N SER A 290 -2.08 16.57 3.23
CA SER A 290 -2.66 17.63 2.38
C SER A 290 -1.63 18.61 1.83
N GLN A 291 -0.47 18.73 2.47
CA GLN A 291 0.63 19.59 2.03
C GLN A 291 1.54 18.88 1.01
N PHE A 292 1.60 17.55 1.05
CA PHE A 292 2.53 16.77 0.23
C PHE A 292 2.34 16.95 -1.29
N PRO A 293 1.11 17.01 -1.85
CA PRO A 293 0.92 17.32 -3.26
C PRO A 293 1.42 18.71 -3.69
N LEU A 294 1.66 19.61 -2.73
CA LEU A 294 2.18 20.95 -2.97
C LEU A 294 3.71 21.02 -2.88
N ALA A 295 4.36 19.94 -2.44
CA ALA A 295 5.81 19.90 -2.30
C ALA A 295 6.49 19.90 -3.68
N GLN A 296 7.44 20.81 -3.87
CA GLN A 296 8.21 20.94 -5.12
C GLN A 296 9.48 20.09 -5.14
N TYR A 297 9.89 19.53 -4.00
CA TYR A 297 11.17 18.83 -3.86
C TYR A 297 11.03 17.50 -3.13
N PHE A 298 11.60 16.45 -3.74
CA PHE A 298 11.70 15.10 -3.17
C PHE A 298 13.16 14.77 -2.93
N GLY A 299 13.67 15.10 -1.76
CA GLY A 299 15.00 14.68 -1.33
C GLY A 299 14.92 13.34 -0.61
N THR A 300 15.46 12.27 -1.16
CA THR A 300 15.56 10.96 -0.49
C THR A 300 16.62 10.91 0.61
N VAL A 301 17.35 12.01 0.81
CA VAL A 301 18.40 12.14 1.81
C VAL A 301 17.75 12.37 3.18
N GLY A 302 18.01 11.45 4.12
CA GLY A 302 17.49 11.53 5.49
C GLY A 302 16.11 10.90 5.69
N GLU A 303 15.47 10.41 4.62
CA GLU A 303 14.18 9.75 4.71
C GLU A 303 14.33 8.36 5.36
N THR A 304 13.29 7.89 6.03
CA THR A 304 13.20 6.52 6.54
C THR A 304 12.42 5.67 5.56
N PRO A 305 12.61 4.34 5.56
CA PRO A 305 11.85 3.46 4.68
C PRO A 305 10.33 3.63 4.84
N LEU A 306 9.87 3.82 6.08
CA LEU A 306 8.44 4.03 6.34
C LEU A 306 7.97 5.40 5.84
N GLY A 307 8.80 6.44 5.90
CA GLY A 307 8.46 7.76 5.34
C GLY A 307 8.28 7.71 3.83
N LEU A 308 9.18 7.04 3.12
CA LEU A 308 9.04 6.77 1.69
C LEU A 308 7.78 5.96 1.37
N GLN A 309 7.52 4.91 2.14
CA GLN A 309 6.33 4.07 2.00
C GLN A 309 5.05 4.89 2.19
N ALA A 310 4.95 5.67 3.27
CA ALA A 310 3.79 6.51 3.57
C ALA A 310 3.49 7.53 2.46
N ARG A 311 4.53 8.12 1.86
CA ARG A 311 4.41 9.03 0.72
C ARG A 311 3.94 8.31 -0.54
N ALA A 312 4.51 7.14 -0.84
CA ALA A 312 4.07 6.31 -1.95
C ALA A 312 2.58 5.91 -1.80
N SER A 313 2.15 5.53 -0.60
CA SER A 313 0.75 5.23 -0.30
C SER A 313 -0.16 6.45 -0.42
N THR A 314 0.34 7.64 -0.07
CA THR A 314 -0.40 8.90 -0.28
C THR A 314 -0.62 9.17 -1.77
N LEU A 315 0.44 9.01 -2.59
CA LEU A 315 0.33 9.12 -4.05
C LEU A 315 -0.66 8.11 -4.64
N LEU A 316 -0.63 6.88 -4.13
CA LEU A 316 -1.57 5.82 -4.51
C LEU A 316 -3.02 6.21 -4.20
N GLY A 317 -3.28 6.72 -3.01
CA GLY A 317 -4.61 7.19 -2.61
C GLY A 317 -5.12 8.36 -3.47
N GLU A 318 -4.26 9.34 -3.78
CA GLU A 318 -4.62 10.44 -4.68
C GLU A 318 -4.87 9.98 -6.12
N ALA A 319 -4.06 9.05 -6.62
CA ALA A 319 -4.24 8.45 -7.94
C ALA A 319 -5.58 7.71 -8.03
N HIS A 320 -5.89 6.91 -6.99
CA HIS A 320 -7.18 6.24 -6.87
C HIS A 320 -8.34 7.24 -6.81
N SER A 321 -8.22 8.33 -6.04
CA SER A 321 -9.24 9.38 -5.97
C SER A 321 -9.52 10.01 -7.34
N VAL A 322 -8.47 10.32 -8.13
CA VAL A 322 -8.62 10.86 -9.50
C VAL A 322 -9.26 9.85 -10.44
N ALA A 323 -8.82 8.58 -10.38
CA ALA A 323 -9.39 7.51 -11.20
C ALA A 323 -10.86 7.26 -10.86
N ALA A 324 -11.20 7.18 -9.57
CA ALA A 324 -12.57 6.98 -9.10
C ALA A 324 -13.50 8.14 -9.47
N ALA A 325 -13.00 9.38 -9.48
CA ALA A 325 -13.75 10.53 -9.98
C ALA A 325 -14.09 10.35 -11.47
N TYR A 326 -13.11 9.94 -12.29
CA TYR A 326 -13.32 9.70 -13.71
C TYR A 326 -14.30 8.56 -13.99
N TYR A 327 -14.21 7.45 -13.24
CA TYR A 327 -15.17 6.34 -13.39
C TYR A 327 -16.60 6.74 -13.03
N ARG A 328 -16.77 7.62 -12.02
CA ARG A 328 -18.10 8.15 -11.65
C ARG A 328 -18.68 9.07 -12.72
N ASP A 329 -17.85 9.90 -13.34
CA ASP A 329 -18.25 10.81 -14.39
C ASP A 329 -17.12 11.02 -15.41
N PRO A 330 -17.12 10.29 -16.54
CA PRO A 330 -16.08 10.43 -17.56
C PRO A 330 -16.01 11.83 -18.20
N SER A 331 -17.09 12.62 -18.12
CA SER A 331 -17.13 13.97 -18.71
C SER A 331 -16.24 14.96 -17.99
N ILE A 332 -15.88 14.70 -16.73
CA ILE A 332 -14.96 15.56 -15.95
C ILE A 332 -13.58 15.66 -16.59
N SER A 333 -13.20 14.69 -17.44
CA SER A 333 -11.94 14.70 -18.18
C SER A 333 -11.78 15.92 -19.09
N GLN A 334 -12.88 16.60 -19.44
CA GLN A 334 -12.86 17.85 -20.21
C GLN A 334 -12.72 19.09 -19.33
N SER A 335 -12.90 18.96 -18.02
CA SER A 335 -12.80 20.09 -17.08
C SER A 335 -11.34 20.48 -16.87
N ALA A 336 -11.06 21.79 -16.92
CA ALA A 336 -9.72 22.32 -16.69
C ALA A 336 -9.17 21.93 -15.30
N GLY A 337 -10.04 21.85 -14.29
CA GLY A 337 -9.68 21.45 -12.93
C GLY A 337 -9.20 20.00 -12.85
N PHE A 338 -9.89 19.07 -13.51
CA PHE A 338 -9.46 17.68 -13.58
C PHE A 338 -8.13 17.53 -14.31
N CYS A 339 -7.99 18.14 -15.49
CA CYS A 339 -6.74 18.08 -16.27
C CYS A 339 -5.54 18.64 -15.49
N SER A 340 -5.74 19.74 -14.76
CA SER A 340 -4.71 20.32 -13.90
C SER A 340 -4.32 19.38 -12.75
N ARG A 341 -5.32 18.80 -12.04
CA ARG A 341 -5.09 17.83 -10.97
C ARG A 341 -4.37 16.59 -11.48
N PHE A 342 -4.82 16.02 -12.59
CA PHE A 342 -4.21 14.86 -13.25
C PHE A 342 -2.75 15.13 -13.61
N THR A 343 -2.47 16.25 -14.29
CA THR A 343 -1.12 16.60 -14.74
C THR A 343 -0.19 16.85 -13.56
N THR A 344 -0.66 17.58 -12.55
CA THR A 344 0.10 17.85 -11.32
C THR A 344 0.46 16.56 -10.63
N LEU A 345 -0.51 15.67 -10.41
CA LEU A 345 -0.30 14.39 -9.76
C LEU A 345 0.61 13.47 -10.57
N ASN A 346 0.43 13.39 -11.90
CA ASN A 346 1.31 12.61 -12.77
C ASN A 346 2.78 13.07 -12.65
N ASN A 347 3.03 14.38 -12.74
CA ASN A 347 4.38 14.93 -12.58
C ASN A 347 4.96 14.61 -11.20
N LEU A 348 4.13 14.68 -10.15
CA LEU A 348 4.50 14.36 -8.79
C LEU A 348 4.95 12.90 -8.65
N ILE A 349 4.15 11.97 -9.17
CA ILE A 349 4.45 10.53 -9.14
C ILE A 349 5.72 10.24 -9.94
N GLN A 350 5.86 10.80 -11.14
CA GLN A 350 7.04 10.58 -11.99
C GLN A 350 8.33 11.13 -11.36
N ASN A 351 8.27 12.31 -10.74
CA ASN A 351 9.41 12.90 -10.04
C ASN A 351 9.80 12.05 -8.82
N PHE A 352 8.82 11.62 -8.02
CA PHE A 352 9.06 10.74 -6.88
C PHE A 352 9.62 9.38 -7.34
N PHE A 353 9.04 8.76 -8.37
CA PHE A 353 9.51 7.48 -8.88
C PHE A 353 10.94 7.56 -9.44
N SER A 354 11.30 8.69 -10.05
CA SER A 354 12.64 8.92 -10.61
C SER A 354 13.69 9.24 -9.54
N SER A 355 13.29 9.71 -8.36
CA SER A 355 14.21 9.96 -7.25
C SER A 355 14.54 8.70 -6.43
N LEU A 356 13.75 7.62 -6.57
CA LEU A 356 13.97 6.37 -5.84
C LEU A 356 15.24 5.65 -6.34
N PRO A 357 16.12 5.19 -5.42
CA PRO A 357 17.24 4.33 -5.80
C PRO A 357 16.71 2.97 -6.28
N HIS A 358 17.41 2.38 -7.25
CA HIS A 358 17.05 1.05 -7.75
C HIS A 358 17.34 0.00 -6.67
N PRO A 359 16.39 -0.90 -6.30
CA PRO A 359 16.61 -1.91 -5.25
C PRO A 359 17.89 -2.75 -5.40
N ALA A 360 18.29 -3.08 -6.63
CA ALA A 360 19.49 -3.84 -6.94
C ALA A 360 20.82 -3.14 -6.58
N THR A 361 20.79 -1.81 -6.46
CA THR A 361 21.97 -0.98 -6.13
C THR A 361 22.17 -0.82 -4.63
N LEU A 362 21.19 -1.21 -3.81
CA LEU A 362 21.25 -1.08 -2.36
C LEU A 362 22.09 -2.20 -1.73
N PRO A 363 22.81 -1.90 -0.63
CA PRO A 363 23.60 -2.91 0.07
C PRO A 363 22.71 -4.06 0.56
N ARG A 364 23.18 -5.29 0.37
CA ARG A 364 22.40 -6.51 0.66
C ARG A 364 22.35 -6.87 2.16
N SER A 365 23.28 -6.36 2.96
CA SER A 365 23.42 -6.77 4.36
C SER A 365 22.72 -5.81 5.32
N PRO A 366 21.75 -6.30 6.13
CA PRO A 366 20.97 -5.49 7.09
C PRO A 366 21.77 -4.92 8.28
N GLY A 367 23.10 -5.02 8.31
CA GLY A 367 23.95 -4.49 9.38
C GLY A 367 24.85 -3.31 9.00
N THR A 368 24.90 -2.91 7.73
CA THR A 368 25.99 -2.05 7.22
C THR A 368 25.70 -0.54 7.30
N GLY A 369 24.74 -0.11 8.13
CA GLY A 369 24.40 1.31 8.28
C GLY A 369 23.69 1.93 7.07
N GLY A 370 23.19 1.13 6.12
CA GLY A 370 22.32 1.61 5.05
C GLY A 370 20.96 2.03 5.59
N ALA A 371 20.41 3.13 5.07
CA ALA A 371 19.13 3.67 5.51
C ALA A 371 17.92 2.78 5.17
N TYR A 372 18.04 1.88 4.17
CA TYR A 372 16.95 1.04 3.66
C TYR A 372 17.46 -0.33 3.19
N THR A 373 16.64 -1.37 3.31
CA THR A 373 16.88 -2.68 2.67
C THR A 373 16.31 -2.72 1.25
N SER A 374 16.79 -3.64 0.41
CA SER A 374 16.26 -3.83 -0.95
C SER A 374 14.77 -4.20 -0.96
N GLN A 375 14.30 -4.98 0.03
CA GLN A 375 12.89 -5.36 0.20
C GLN A 375 12.00 -4.13 0.50
N GLN A 376 12.46 -3.24 1.37
CA GLN A 376 11.75 -2.01 1.69
C GLN A 376 11.63 -1.11 0.47
N MET A 377 12.73 -0.93 -0.26
CA MET A 377 12.72 -0.12 -1.48
C MET A 377 11.83 -0.74 -2.57
N LEU A 378 11.81 -2.06 -2.67
CA LEU A 378 10.91 -2.75 -3.60
C LEU A 378 9.43 -2.48 -3.28
N LEU A 379 9.05 -2.47 -2.00
CA LEU A 379 7.69 -2.08 -1.59
C LEU A 379 7.35 -0.65 -2.03
N VAL A 380 8.25 0.30 -1.78
CA VAL A 380 8.06 1.70 -2.20
C VAL A 380 7.90 1.79 -3.72
N VAL A 381 8.79 1.14 -4.48
CA VAL A 381 8.72 1.09 -5.94
C VAL A 381 7.38 0.51 -6.43
N ASN A 382 6.91 -0.58 -5.82
CA ASN A 382 5.65 -1.21 -6.20
C ASN A 382 4.44 -0.31 -5.90
N LEU A 383 4.41 0.35 -4.75
CA LEU A 383 3.35 1.30 -4.39
C LEU A 383 3.29 2.49 -5.36
N VAL A 384 4.44 3.05 -5.74
CA VAL A 384 4.52 4.17 -6.70
C VAL A 384 4.14 3.71 -8.11
N ALA A 385 4.59 2.52 -8.51
CA ALA A 385 4.20 1.93 -9.79
C ALA A 385 2.69 1.69 -9.86
N LEU A 386 2.09 1.17 -8.78
CA LEU A 386 0.64 1.08 -8.66
C LEU A 386 -0.01 2.44 -8.77
N ALA A 387 0.48 3.48 -8.09
CA ALA A 387 -0.09 4.83 -8.17
C ALA A 387 -0.11 5.34 -9.63
N GLN A 388 1.00 5.16 -10.35
CA GLN A 388 1.11 5.55 -11.76
C GLN A 388 0.15 4.76 -12.66
N ILE A 389 0.07 3.43 -12.49
CA ILE A 389 -0.84 2.59 -13.26
C ILE A 389 -2.29 2.95 -12.94
N THR A 390 -2.67 3.08 -11.67
CA THR A 390 -4.01 3.47 -11.23
C THR A 390 -4.42 4.81 -11.82
N LEU A 391 -3.52 5.80 -11.88
CA LEU A 391 -3.80 7.11 -12.48
C LEU A 391 -4.10 7.01 -14.00
N HIS A 392 -3.33 6.20 -14.74
CA HIS A 392 -3.42 6.14 -16.20
C HIS A 392 -4.37 5.06 -16.73
N CYS A 393 -4.67 4.03 -15.95
CA CYS A 393 -5.49 2.88 -16.35
C CYS A 393 -6.86 3.27 -16.94
N PRO A 394 -7.63 4.23 -16.37
CA PRO A 394 -8.93 4.62 -16.94
C PRO A 394 -8.86 5.15 -18.37
N PHE A 395 -7.68 5.61 -18.80
CA PHE A 395 -7.43 6.19 -20.13
C PHE A 395 -6.72 5.23 -21.08
N ALA A 396 -6.19 4.11 -20.59
CA ALA A 396 -5.28 3.25 -21.34
C ALA A 396 -5.90 2.70 -22.64
N LEU A 397 -7.19 2.33 -22.62
CA LEU A 397 -7.87 1.79 -23.80
C LEU A 397 -8.07 2.81 -24.93
N LEU A 398 -8.19 4.09 -24.59
CA LEU A 398 -8.53 5.16 -25.54
C LEU A 398 -7.34 6.07 -25.88
N HIS A 399 -6.31 6.08 -25.03
CA HIS A 399 -5.20 7.02 -25.12
C HIS A 399 -3.86 6.27 -25.09
N VAL A 400 -3.25 6.13 -26.26
CA VAL A 400 -1.98 5.40 -26.47
C VAL A 400 -0.87 5.84 -25.50
N PRO A 401 -0.64 7.15 -25.25
CA PRO A 401 0.37 7.57 -24.27
C PRO A 401 0.09 7.08 -22.85
N SER A 402 -1.18 7.00 -22.42
CA SER A 402 -1.52 6.51 -21.08
C SER A 402 -1.29 5.00 -20.95
N ASN A 403 -1.66 4.22 -21.97
CA ASN A 403 -1.36 2.79 -22.00
C ASN A 403 0.15 2.52 -22.00
N ARG A 404 0.91 3.30 -22.78
CA ARG A 404 2.39 3.23 -22.78
C ARG A 404 2.95 3.45 -21.38
N VAL A 405 2.49 4.50 -20.67
CA VAL A 405 2.93 4.78 -19.30
C VAL A 405 2.62 3.63 -18.36
N CYS A 406 1.42 3.02 -18.43
CA CYS A 406 1.10 1.84 -17.62
C CYS A 406 2.07 0.69 -17.88
N VAL A 407 2.37 0.39 -19.14
CA VAL A 407 3.24 -0.73 -19.56
C VAL A 407 4.68 -0.48 -19.15
N GLU A 408 5.24 0.70 -19.43
CA GLU A 408 6.61 1.06 -19.03
C GLU A 408 6.78 1.03 -17.51
N THR A 409 5.77 1.50 -16.78
CA THR A 409 5.77 1.45 -15.31
C THR A 409 5.74 0.01 -14.80
N ALA A 410 4.88 -0.85 -15.37
CA ALA A 410 4.84 -2.27 -15.00
C ALA A 410 6.18 -2.96 -15.29
N ILE A 411 6.80 -2.72 -16.46
CA ILE A 411 8.14 -3.25 -16.79
C ILE A 411 9.16 -2.79 -15.75
N ARG A 412 9.20 -1.49 -15.41
CA ARG A 412 10.15 -0.95 -14.44
C ARG A 412 9.97 -1.55 -13.04
N ALA A 413 8.73 -1.75 -12.60
CA ALA A 413 8.43 -2.38 -11.32
C ALA A 413 8.88 -3.86 -11.29
N VAL A 414 8.67 -4.58 -12.38
CA VAL A 414 9.15 -5.96 -12.52
C VAL A 414 10.68 -6.02 -12.55
N GLN A 415 11.34 -5.11 -13.25
CA GLN A 415 12.80 -5.01 -13.27
C GLN A 415 13.38 -4.72 -11.89
N ALA A 416 12.62 -4.08 -10.99
CA ALA A 416 13.02 -3.86 -9.60
C ALA A 416 13.16 -5.17 -8.79
N LEU A 417 12.58 -6.28 -9.27
CA LEU A 417 12.76 -7.62 -8.69
C LEU A 417 14.12 -8.24 -9.01
N ASN A 418 14.78 -7.77 -10.07
CA ASN A 418 16.08 -8.29 -10.47
C ASN A 418 17.11 -8.01 -9.36
N GLY A 419 17.79 -9.06 -8.89
CA GLY A 419 18.78 -8.95 -7.81
C GLY A 419 18.25 -9.20 -6.40
N MET A 420 16.97 -9.57 -6.24
CA MET A 420 16.43 -10.02 -4.96
C MET A 420 16.89 -11.46 -4.67
N GLU A 421 17.87 -11.61 -3.78
CA GLU A 421 18.45 -12.92 -3.40
C GLU A 421 17.57 -13.73 -2.44
N ASN A 422 16.79 -13.06 -1.57
CA ASN A 422 15.94 -13.73 -0.59
C ASN A 422 14.46 -13.54 -0.92
N GLN A 423 13.91 -14.53 -1.63
CA GLN A 423 12.50 -14.56 -2.05
C GLN A 423 11.57 -15.18 -1.00
N LYS A 424 12.12 -15.73 0.09
CA LYS A 424 11.31 -16.46 1.08
C LYS A 424 10.26 -15.56 1.71
N ILE A 425 10.54 -14.27 1.84
CA ILE A 425 9.70 -13.34 2.58
C ILE A 425 9.60 -12.06 1.77
N MET A 426 8.43 -11.90 1.16
CA MET A 426 8.06 -10.73 0.40
C MET A 426 6.88 -10.07 1.12
N ASP A 427 6.86 -8.75 1.14
CA ASP A 427 5.69 -8.02 1.63
C ASP A 427 4.46 -8.44 0.79
N PRO A 428 3.34 -8.85 1.41
CA PRO A 428 2.12 -9.25 0.69
C PRO A 428 1.62 -8.20 -0.29
N ILE A 429 1.81 -6.91 0.00
CA ILE A 429 1.48 -5.80 -0.90
C ILE A 429 2.25 -5.97 -2.21
N CYS A 430 3.56 -6.28 -2.17
CA CYS A 430 4.37 -6.51 -3.36
C CYS A 430 3.83 -7.68 -4.19
N VAL A 431 3.55 -8.81 -3.54
CA VAL A 431 3.05 -10.02 -4.20
C VAL A 431 1.73 -9.72 -4.92
N MET A 432 0.80 -9.06 -4.24
CA MET A 432 -0.50 -8.71 -4.80
C MET A 432 -0.39 -7.65 -5.91
N SER A 433 0.57 -6.72 -5.81
CA SER A 433 0.86 -5.72 -6.85
C SER A 433 1.29 -6.37 -8.17
N TRP A 434 1.99 -7.50 -8.12
CA TRP A 434 2.45 -8.19 -9.34
C TRP A 434 1.30 -8.73 -10.18
N GLY A 435 0.16 -9.08 -9.57
CA GLY A 435 -1.05 -9.40 -10.31
C GLY A 435 -1.46 -8.24 -11.23
N VAL A 436 -1.47 -7.02 -10.71
CA VAL A 436 -1.80 -5.80 -11.49
C VAL A 436 -0.79 -5.58 -12.61
N PHE A 437 0.51 -5.75 -12.34
CA PHE A 437 1.55 -5.60 -13.35
C PHE A 437 1.42 -6.66 -14.44
N PHE A 438 1.19 -7.92 -14.06
CA PHE A 438 0.98 -9.02 -14.99
C PHE A 438 -0.20 -8.77 -15.92
N PHE A 439 -1.37 -8.37 -15.37
CA PHE A 439 -2.55 -8.07 -16.19
C PHE A 439 -2.32 -6.88 -17.14
N THR A 440 -1.60 -5.86 -16.68
CA THR A 440 -1.22 -4.71 -17.52
C THR A 440 -0.36 -5.14 -18.70
N LEU A 441 0.67 -5.96 -18.45
CA LEU A 441 1.58 -6.48 -19.48
C LEU A 441 0.87 -7.44 -20.44
N GLN A 442 0.03 -8.34 -19.91
CA GLN A 442 -0.73 -9.29 -20.71
C GLN A 442 -1.75 -8.60 -21.63
N GLY A 443 -2.45 -7.58 -21.11
CA GLY A 443 -3.39 -6.78 -21.91
C GLY A 443 -2.70 -6.12 -23.09
N GLU A 444 -1.51 -5.56 -22.88
CA GLU A 444 -0.73 -4.94 -23.94
C GLU A 444 -0.20 -5.97 -24.95
N LEU A 445 0.30 -7.11 -24.48
CA LEU A 445 0.75 -8.19 -25.35
C LEU A 445 -0.38 -8.70 -26.25
N GLY A 446 -1.59 -8.85 -25.71
CA GLY A 446 -2.78 -9.19 -26.47
C GLY A 446 -3.11 -8.14 -27.52
N ARG A 447 -2.99 -6.85 -27.19
CA ARG A 447 -3.22 -5.73 -28.13
C ARG A 447 -2.22 -5.73 -29.28
N LEU A 448 -0.92 -5.93 -28.99
CA LEU A 448 0.14 -5.97 -30.00
C LEU A 448 -0.05 -7.15 -30.96
N ARG A 449 -0.37 -8.33 -30.44
CA ARG A 449 -0.61 -9.55 -31.24
C ARG A 449 -1.89 -9.51 -32.06
N SER A 450 -2.87 -8.72 -31.64
CA SER A 450 -4.14 -8.55 -32.37
C SER A 450 -4.02 -7.56 -33.53
N ARG A 451 -2.91 -6.80 -33.64
CA ARG A 451 -2.67 -5.95 -34.81
C ARG A 451 -2.56 -6.87 -36.03
N PRO A 452 -3.37 -6.67 -37.09
CA PRO A 452 -3.20 -7.40 -38.33
C PRO A 452 -1.75 -7.25 -38.76
N TRP A 453 -1.07 -8.35 -39.06
CA TRP A 453 0.27 -8.33 -39.60
C TRP A 453 0.23 -7.52 -40.90
N GLN A 454 0.49 -6.22 -40.81
CA GLN A 454 0.66 -5.35 -41.96
C GLN A 454 1.93 -5.87 -42.60
N GLY A 455 1.76 -6.56 -43.73
CA GLY A 455 2.77 -7.37 -44.39
C GLY A 455 4.11 -6.64 -44.47
N TYR A 456 5.17 -7.40 -44.29
CA TYR A 456 6.60 -7.03 -44.28
C TYR A 456 7.12 -6.29 -45.54
N ASP A 457 6.24 -5.85 -46.44
CA ASP A 457 6.58 -5.36 -47.78
C ASP A 457 6.99 -3.90 -47.84
N SER A 458 7.26 -3.25 -46.71
CA SER A 458 7.93 -1.96 -46.71
C SER A 458 8.84 -1.87 -45.50
N ALA A 459 10.15 -1.82 -45.78
CA ALA A 459 11.21 -1.50 -44.82
C ALA A 459 11.07 -0.06 -44.31
N SER A 460 9.91 0.27 -43.76
CA SER A 460 9.68 1.46 -42.96
C SER A 460 10.46 1.27 -41.67
N THR A 461 11.64 1.86 -41.64
CA THR A 461 12.48 2.03 -40.45
C THR A 461 11.86 3.01 -39.44
N ASP A 462 10.64 3.46 -39.70
CA ASP A 462 9.85 4.40 -38.91
C ASP A 462 8.97 3.70 -37.86
N GLN A 463 9.43 2.56 -37.31
CA GLN A 463 9.03 2.22 -35.95
C GLN A 463 9.52 3.39 -35.08
N GLY A 464 8.60 4.31 -34.77
CA GLY A 464 8.93 5.51 -34.02
C GLY A 464 9.73 5.10 -32.78
N PRO A 465 10.77 5.87 -32.40
CA PRO A 465 11.75 5.52 -31.35
C PRO A 465 11.17 5.41 -29.92
N ASN A 466 9.87 5.18 -29.80
CA ASN A 466 9.01 5.43 -28.67
C ASN A 466 7.95 4.32 -28.46
N GLU A 467 7.93 3.23 -29.24
CA GLU A 467 7.07 2.08 -28.91
C GLU A 467 7.79 1.09 -27.98
N VAL A 468 7.09 0.63 -26.94
CA VAL A 468 7.56 -0.47 -26.08
C VAL A 468 7.63 -1.74 -26.92
N ARG A 469 8.78 -2.43 -26.90
CA ARG A 469 8.98 -3.60 -27.75
C ARG A 469 8.28 -4.81 -27.12
N GLU A 470 7.71 -5.68 -27.96
CA GLU A 470 7.09 -6.94 -27.49
C GLU A 470 8.06 -7.77 -26.64
N ILE A 471 9.35 -7.77 -27.00
CA ILE A 471 10.40 -8.49 -26.27
C ILE A 471 10.56 -8.01 -24.82
N ASP A 472 10.39 -6.71 -24.55
CA ASP A 472 10.52 -6.16 -23.20
C ASP A 472 9.35 -6.62 -22.31
N ILE A 473 8.14 -6.66 -22.89
CA ILE A 473 6.93 -7.17 -22.23
C ILE A 473 7.06 -8.66 -21.93
N VAL A 474 7.52 -9.46 -22.91
CA VAL A 474 7.73 -10.90 -22.73
C VAL A 474 8.79 -11.15 -21.65
N ASN A 475 9.91 -10.43 -21.65
CA ASN A 475 10.95 -10.57 -20.63
C ASN A 475 10.43 -10.22 -19.23
N ALA A 476 9.60 -9.18 -19.10
CA ALA A 476 8.97 -8.82 -17.83
C ALA A 476 8.00 -9.92 -17.35
N ILE A 477 7.14 -10.44 -18.22
CA ILE A 477 6.22 -11.54 -17.88
C ILE A 477 7.00 -12.79 -17.46
N SER A 478 8.06 -13.15 -18.18
CA SER A 478 8.94 -14.27 -17.82
C SER A 478 9.62 -14.06 -16.47
N SER A 479 10.05 -12.83 -16.16
CA SER A 479 10.64 -12.49 -14.87
C SER A 479 9.64 -12.69 -13.72
N LEU A 480 8.41 -12.19 -13.88
CA LEU A 480 7.32 -12.41 -12.92
C LEU A 480 6.99 -13.89 -12.74
N ALA A 481 6.90 -14.65 -13.84
CA ALA A 481 6.62 -16.08 -13.78
C ALA A 481 7.73 -16.86 -13.07
N SER A 482 8.99 -16.52 -13.32
CA SER A 482 10.13 -17.14 -12.65
C SER A 482 10.11 -16.89 -11.14
N PHE A 483 9.75 -15.66 -10.73
CA PHE A 483 9.63 -15.29 -9.34
C PHE A 483 8.45 -16.01 -8.68
N SER A 484 7.28 -16.02 -9.33
CA SER A 484 6.08 -16.69 -8.83
C SER A 484 6.28 -18.21 -8.69
N GLY A 485 7.03 -18.84 -9.59
CA GLY A 485 7.32 -20.28 -9.52
C GLY A 485 8.15 -20.68 -8.29
N SER A 486 9.03 -19.80 -7.82
CA SER A 486 9.74 -20.01 -6.55
C SER A 486 8.82 -19.87 -5.33
N TRP A 487 7.65 -19.25 -5.50
CA TRP A 487 6.75 -18.90 -4.42
C TRP A 487 5.50 -19.80 -4.35
N SER A 488 5.02 -20.30 -5.49
CA SER A 488 3.83 -21.16 -5.60
C SER A 488 3.96 -22.50 -4.86
N GLY A 489 5.17 -22.91 -4.48
CA GLY A 489 5.37 -24.02 -3.56
C GLY A 489 4.77 -23.79 -2.16
N GLN A 490 4.48 -22.53 -1.78
CA GLN A 490 3.93 -22.16 -0.49
C GLN A 490 2.45 -21.75 -0.54
N TYR A 491 1.94 -21.27 -1.68
CA TYR A 491 0.58 -20.76 -1.80
C TYR A 491 -0.06 -21.10 -3.15
N SER A 492 -1.31 -21.56 -3.11
CA SER A 492 -2.16 -21.65 -4.29
C SER A 492 -2.83 -20.29 -4.52
N VAL A 493 -2.14 -19.39 -5.21
CA VAL A 493 -2.72 -18.07 -5.54
C VAL A 493 -3.78 -18.27 -6.63
N HIS A 494 -5.05 -18.26 -6.22
CA HIS A 494 -6.16 -18.09 -7.16
C HIS A 494 -6.27 -16.61 -7.51
N LEU A 495 -5.61 -16.18 -8.60
CA LEU A 495 -5.91 -14.89 -9.21
C LEU A 495 -7.33 -14.96 -9.78
N GLY A 496 -8.29 -14.37 -9.06
CA GLY A 496 -9.65 -14.14 -9.55
C GLY A 496 -9.67 -13.18 -10.75
N ASP A 497 -10.88 -12.98 -11.30
CA ASP A 497 -11.11 -12.21 -12.53
C ASP A 497 -10.42 -10.84 -12.56
N ASN A 498 -9.93 -10.49 -13.75
CA ASN A 498 -9.08 -9.35 -14.06
C ASN A 498 -9.56 -8.02 -13.43
N PRO A 499 -8.78 -7.36 -12.55
CA PRO A 499 -9.18 -6.12 -11.87
C PRO A 499 -9.39 -4.94 -12.83
N CYS A 500 -8.82 -4.98 -14.04
CA CYS A 500 -9.06 -3.96 -15.07
C CYS A 500 -10.38 -4.15 -15.85
N ASN A 501 -11.05 -5.30 -15.71
CA ASN A 501 -12.30 -5.63 -16.44
C ASN A 501 -13.57 -5.53 -15.57
N VAL A 502 -13.46 -5.20 -14.28
CA VAL A 502 -14.60 -5.17 -13.34
C VAL A 502 -15.03 -3.73 -12.98
N ALA A 503 -14.54 -2.72 -13.70
CA ALA A 503 -14.97 -1.32 -13.57
C ALA A 503 -15.57 -0.78 -14.87
#